data_AF-A0A7V1AIV1-F1
#
_entry.id   AF-A0A7V1AIV1-F1
#
_cell.length_a   1.000
_cell.length_b   1.000
_cell.length_c   1.000
_cell.angle_alpha   90.00
_cell.angle_beta   90.00
_cell.angle_gamma   90.00
#
_symmetry.space_group_name_H-M   'P 1'
#
loop_
_entity.id
_entity.type
_entity.pdbx_description
1 polymer ?
#
loop_
_entity_poly.entity_id
_entity_poly.type
_entity_poly.pdbx_seq_one_letter_code
_entity_poly.pdbx_strand_id
1 'polypeptide(L)' 'MKKDKYTYKQGQYLAFIYYYTKINGRPPSESDIQSYFMVTWPSIHQMVLTLEKRKLIKRTPGKARSIQLLISADELPKLK' A
#
# COMPACT_ATOMS: atom_id res chain seq x y z
N MET A 1 8.40 -19.47 13.97
CA MET A 1 8.97 -18.27 13.33
C MET A 1 7.95 -17.71 12.34
N LYS A 2 7.26 -16.61 12.66
CA LYS A 2 6.35 -15.95 11.69
C LYS A 2 7.22 -15.48 10.52
N LYS A 3 7.06 -16.10 9.36
CA LYS A 3 7.69 -15.67 8.11
C LYS A 3 7.20 -14.24 7.87
N ASP A 4 8.08 -13.24 7.95
CA ASP A 4 7.67 -11.83 7.86
C ASP A 4 6.90 -11.58 6.57
N LYS A 5 5.58 -11.36 6.70
CA LYS A 5 4.61 -11.28 5.59
C LYS A 5 4.98 -10.16 4.60
N TYR A 6 5.70 -9.15 5.08
CA TYR A 6 6.17 -8.00 4.33
C TYR A 6 7.41 -7.41 5.01
N THR A 7 8.19 -6.61 4.28
CA THR A 7 9.33 -5.87 4.86
C THR A 7 8.86 -4.61 5.60
N TYR A 8 9.71 -4.02 6.44
CA TYR A 8 9.38 -2.77 7.14
C TYR A 8 8.83 -1.67 6.20
N LYS A 9 9.52 -1.43 5.07
CA LYS A 9 9.09 -0.43 4.07
C LYS A 9 7.74 -0.79 3.43
N GLN A 10 7.51 -2.06 3.12
CA GLN A 10 6.22 -2.52 2.60
C GLN A 10 5.10 -2.32 3.64
N GLY A 11 5.39 -2.60 4.91
CA GLY A 11 4.49 -2.34 6.03
C GLY A 11 4.05 -0.88 6.10
N GLN A 12 4.98 0.07 5.93
CA GLN A 12 4.66 1.50 5.89
C GLN A 12 3.70 1.85 4.75
N TYR A 13 3.87 1.26 3.57
CA TYR A 13 2.97 1.48 2.43
C TYR A 13 1.58 0.92 2.69
N LEU A 14 1.50 -0.29 3.25
CA LEU A 14 0.24 -0.94 3.61
C LEU A 14 -0.52 -0.12 4.67
N ALA A 15 0.21 0.36 5.68
CA ALA A 15 -0.36 1.22 6.71
C ALA A 15 -0.82 2.56 6.13
N PHE A 16 -0.05 3.18 5.24
CA PHE A 16 -0.48 4.40 4.54
C PHE A 16 -1.78 4.17 3.75
N ILE A 17 -1.87 3.11 2.96
CA ILE A 17 -3.08 2.78 2.19
C ILE A 17 -4.28 2.60 3.13
N TYR A 18 -4.10 1.94 4.27
CA TYR A 18 -5.15 1.74 5.26
C TYR A 18 -5.64 3.07 5.86
N TYR A 19 -4.72 3.88 6.40
CA TYR A 19 -5.08 5.14 7.05
C TYR A 19 -5.61 6.17 6.06
N TYR A 20 -5.06 6.25 4.85
CA TYR A 20 -5.61 7.10 3.79
C TYR A 20 -7.05 6.71 3.49
N THR A 21 -7.34 5.41 3.34
CA THR A 21 -8.71 4.94 3.09
C THR A 21 -9.64 5.22 4.26
N LYS A 22 -9.15 5.02 5.50
CA LYS A 22 -9.92 5.28 6.73
C LYS A 22 -10.28 6.74 6.91
N ILE A 23 -9.37 7.66 6.59
CA ILE A 23 -9.56 9.11 6.75
C ILE A 23 -10.35 9.69 5.58
N ASN A 24 -10.02 9.31 4.35
CA ASN A 24 -10.58 9.92 3.13
C ASN A 24 -11.80 9.19 2.56
N GLY A 25 -12.18 8.03 3.13
CA GLY A 25 -13.28 7.20 2.64
C GLY A 25 -13.05 6.55 1.26
N ARG A 26 -11.85 6.71 0.69
CA ARG A 26 -11.46 6.17 -0.63
C ARG A 26 -9.99 5.77 -0.62
N PRO A 27 -9.59 4.73 -1.36
CA PRO A 27 -8.19 4.33 -1.45
C PRO A 27 -7.34 5.37 -2.18
N PRO A 28 -6.03 5.44 -1.88
CA PRO A 28 -5.12 6.34 -2.56
C PRO A 28 -4.89 5.92 -4.01
N SER A 29 -4.55 6.89 -4.85
CA SER A 29 -3.93 6.65 -6.15
C SER A 29 -2.41 6.47 -6.02
N GLU A 30 -1.75 5.97 -7.07
CA GLU A 30 -0.28 5.90 -7.10
C GLU A 30 0.35 7.29 -6.91
N SER A 31 -0.27 8.35 -7.44
CA SER A 31 0.17 9.74 -7.24
C SER A 31 0.06 10.22 -5.79
N ASP A 32 -1.01 9.85 -5.06
CA ASP A 32 -1.13 10.19 -3.64
C ASP A 32 0.02 9.56 -2.82
N ILE A 33 0.34 8.30 -3.11
CA ILE A 33 1.45 7.57 -2.47
C ILE A 33 2.79 8.21 -2.86
N GLN A 34 2.95 8.57 -4.13
CA GLN A 34 4.15 9.24 -4.64
C GLN A 34 4.43 10.55 -3.88
N SER A 35 3.41 11.40 -3.75
CA SER A 35 3.51 12.68 -3.03
C SER A 35 3.83 12.49 -1.56
N TYR A 36 3.20 11.50 -0.88
CA TYR A 36 3.44 11.25 0.54
C TYR A 36 4.85 10.71 0.82
N PHE A 37 5.31 9.73 0.03
CA PHE A 37 6.63 9.11 0.24
C PHE A 37 7.77 9.86 -0.45
N MET A 38 7.48 10.91 -1.23
CA MET A 38 8.47 11.71 -1.97
C MET A 38 9.41 10.86 -2.84
N VAL A 39 8.85 9.87 -3.54
CA VAL A 39 9.61 8.97 -4.41
C VAL A 39 9.20 9.15 -5.87
N THR A 40 9.95 8.52 -6.78
CA THR A 40 9.68 8.62 -8.22
C THR A 40 8.52 7.71 -8.64
N TRP A 41 7.83 8.09 -9.73
CA TRP A 41 6.73 7.30 -10.31
C TRP A 41 7.12 5.82 -10.59
N PRO A 42 8.29 5.52 -11.20
CA PRO A 42 8.71 4.13 -11.39
C PRO A 42 8.87 3.36 -10.08
N SER A 43 9.34 4.03 -9.02
CA SER A 43 9.54 3.39 -7.70
C SER A 43 8.21 3.02 -7.04
N ILE A 44 7.20 3.89 -7.13
CA ILE A 44 5.85 3.58 -6.66
C ILE A 44 5.24 2.45 -7.47
N HIS A 45 5.32 2.53 -8.79
CA HIS A 45 4.75 1.52 -9.66
C HIS A 45 5.33 0.12 -9.34
N GLN A 46 6.65 0.02 -9.18
CA GLN A 46 7.32 -1.21 -8.78
C GLN A 46 6.93 -1.69 -7.38
N MET A 47 6.78 -0.78 -6.41
CA MET A 47 6.34 -1.14 -5.06
C MET A 47 4.91 -1.70 -5.07
N VAL A 48 4.00 -1.05 -5.79
CA VAL A 48 2.60 -1.49 -5.93
C VAL A 48 2.53 -2.87 -6.59
N LEU A 49 3.27 -3.10 -7.68
CA LEU A 49 3.39 -4.42 -8.31
C LEU A 49 3.94 -5.48 -7.35
N THR A 50 4.92 -5.12 -6.52
CA THR A 50 5.51 -6.04 -5.55
C THR A 50 4.49 -6.43 -4.46
N LEU A 51 3.73 -5.47 -3.94
CA LEU A 51 2.67 -5.71 -2.96
C LEU A 51 1.54 -6.58 -3.54
N GLU A 52 1.17 -6.35 -4.80
CA GLU A 52 0.17 -7.14 -5.53
C GLU A 52 0.66 -8.58 -5.74
N LYS A 53 1.90 -8.77 -6.22
CA LYS A 53 2.52 -10.09 -6.39
C LYS A 53 2.60 -10.87 -5.08
N ARG A 54 2.78 -10.18 -3.96
CA ARG A 54 2.78 -10.76 -2.60
C ARG A 54 1.38 -11.02 -2.04
N LYS A 55 0.31 -10.72 -2.78
CA LYS A 55 -1.09 -10.85 -2.34
C LYS A 55 -1.40 -10.03 -1.08
N LEU A 56 -0.71 -8.90 -0.90
CA LEU A 56 -0.94 -7.96 0.21
C LEU A 56 -1.96 -6.89 -0.18
N ILE A 57 -2.02 -6.56 -1.48
CA ILE A 57 -3.01 -5.68 -2.07
C ILE A 57 -3.59 -6.30 -3.35
N LYS A 58 -4.72 -5.78 -3.78
CA LYS A 58 -5.31 -5.96 -5.11
C LYS A 58 -5.47 -4.59 -5.77
N ARG A 59 -5.34 -4.53 -7.10
CA ARG A 59 -5.66 -3.31 -7.86
C ARG A 59 -6.29 -3.66 -9.20
N THR A 60 -6.79 -2.65 -9.89
CA THR A 60 -7.19 -2.75 -11.29
C THR A 60 -6.22 -1.91 -12.12
N PRO A 61 -5.44 -2.52 -13.04
CA PRO A 61 -4.51 -1.79 -13.90
C PRO A 61 -5.22 -0.65 -14.65
N GLY A 62 -4.57 0.50 -14.75
CA GLY A 62 -5.11 1.68 -15.45
C GLY A 62 -6.24 2.41 -14.70
N LYS A 63 -6.73 1.91 -13.56
CA LYS A 63 -7.77 2.56 -12.77
C LYS A 63 -7.18 3.19 -11.51
N ALA A 64 -7.21 4.52 -11.45
CA ALA A 64 -6.85 5.25 -10.24
C ALA A 64 -7.76 4.85 -9.06
N ARG A 65 -7.22 4.87 -7.84
CA ARG A 65 -7.97 4.58 -6.60
C ARG A 65 -8.66 3.20 -6.64
N SER A 66 -7.98 2.20 -7.20
CA SER A 66 -8.44 0.81 -7.23
C SER A 66 -7.70 -0.09 -6.25
N ILE A 67 -6.77 0.46 -5.47
CA ILE A 67 -5.97 -0.30 -4.50
C ILE A 67 -6.87 -0.75 -3.34
N GLN A 68 -6.89 -2.05 -3.08
CA GLN A 68 -7.60 -2.67 -1.98
C GLN A 68 -6.61 -3.49 -1.15
N LEU A 69 -6.65 -3.35 0.18
CA LEU A 69 -5.85 -4.18 1.08
C LEU A 69 -6.46 -5.58 1.20
N LEU A 70 -5.59 -6.60 1.17
CA LEU A 70 -5.97 -8.00 1.34
C LEU A 70 -5.59 -8.56 2.72
N ILE A 71 -5.05 -7.71 3.60
CA ILE A 71 -4.63 -8.06 4.96
C ILE A 71 -5.51 -7.33 5.99
N SER A 72 -5.68 -7.93 7.17
CA SER A 72 -6.43 -7.28 8.26
C SER A 72 -5.66 -6.09 8.83
N ALA A 73 -6.38 -5.12 9.38
CA ALA A 73 -5.79 -3.98 10.08
C ALA A 73 -4.92 -4.41 11.27
N ASP A 74 -5.25 -5.52 11.93
CA ASP A 74 -4.50 -6.09 13.05
C ASP A 74 -3.11 -6.59 12.65
N GLU A 75 -2.91 -6.85 11.36
CA GLU A 75 -1.63 -7.29 10.81
C GLU A 75 -0.78 -6.13 10.29
N LEU A 76 -1.26 -4.88 10.34
CA LEU A 76 -0.50 -3.71 9.89
C LEU A 76 0.46 -3.23 10.97
N PRO A 77 1.64 -2.70 10.60
CA PRO A 77 2.46 -2.01 11.57
C PRO A 77 1.72 -0.75 12.03
N LYS A 78 1.78 -0.45 13.33
CA LYS A 78 1.33 0.86 13.83
C LYS A 78 2.21 1.92 13.16
N LEU A 79 1.58 2.88 12.49
CA LEU A 79 2.29 4.06 12.00
C LEU A 79 2.79 4.80 13.25
N LYS A 80 4.12 4.90 13.41
CA LYS A 80 4.75 5.78 14.40
C LYS A 80 4.87 7.17 13.84
#